data_AF-A0A5Q0LPD4-F1
#
_entry.id   AF-A0A5Q0LPD4-F1
#
_cell.length_a   1.000
_cell.length_b   1.000
_cell.length_c   1.000
_cell.angle_alpha   90.00
_cell.angle_beta   90.00
_cell.angle_gamma   90.00
#
_symmetry.space_group_name_H-M   'P 1'
#
loop_
_entity.id
_entity.type
_entity.pdbx_description
1 polymer ?
#
loop_
_entity_poly.entity_id
_entity_poly.type
_entity_poly.pdbx_seq_one_letter_code
_entity_poly.pdbx_strand_id
1 'polypeptide(L)'
;MPHVRLHRLDSRPDGDEWIVGRLATGRFVALPEVGKEALDLLGQGLGAAEVGRRLRETTGDDIDVPDFVEALVDLGFVAEVDGRATESPPPPKPTFARIRPRHVRWVLSPVLPVLVGLLIAAALLTGPPVPLGYRTLLWSPHGSAVIALGAGVGWVLLLLHECAHLVAARATGVPGRMRLGTRLQFLVMQTDISGIEIAPRRHRLTAYLAGITTNLSVASLAALAAGATDGTARRILAAVALLALLPLPFQLMVFMRTDLYFVLQDLTRCRDLYGDGVAFSKYAARRVLRRGPHAPDPSLGLPAHERRAVRVYSAVLVVGTTLCLAFLVTVTLPADVTLFARAVTRLGPCHSAAQRLDSAAVVVALGAVHLLWARTWWRGRRLSAGPSRP
;
A
#
# COMPACT_ATOMS: atom_id res chain seq x y z
N MET A 1 -28.72 22.73 -21.71
CA MET A 1 -27.25 22.65 -21.60
C MET A 1 -26.94 21.90 -20.33
N PRO A 2 -25.90 21.05 -20.29
CA PRO A 2 -25.79 20.06 -19.24
C PRO A 2 -25.65 20.71 -17.87
N HIS A 3 -26.67 20.51 -17.03
CA HIS A 3 -26.60 20.78 -15.60
C HIS A 3 -26.10 19.53 -14.91
N VAL A 4 -25.10 19.70 -14.05
CA VAL A 4 -24.41 18.58 -13.42
C VAL A 4 -24.63 18.66 -11.92
N ARG A 5 -24.98 17.52 -11.30
CA ARG A 5 -24.97 17.39 -9.85
C ARG A 5 -23.76 16.56 -9.44
N LEU A 6 -22.86 17.14 -8.68
CA LEU A 6 -21.68 16.43 -8.18
C LEU A 6 -22.05 15.55 -6.99
N HIS A 7 -21.33 14.43 -6.83
CA HIS A 7 -21.27 13.73 -5.56
C HIS A 7 -20.61 14.59 -4.49
N ARG A 8 -20.69 14.18 -3.22
CA ARG A 8 -19.88 14.79 -2.16
C ARG A 8 -18.39 14.53 -2.44
N LEU A 9 -17.69 15.60 -2.77
CA LEU A 9 -16.25 15.62 -2.96
C LEU A 9 -15.60 16.36 -1.79
N ASP A 10 -14.43 15.90 -1.40
CA ASP A 10 -13.58 16.54 -0.41
C ASP A 10 -12.32 17.04 -1.13
N SER A 11 -11.75 18.15 -0.66
CA SER A 11 -10.60 18.77 -1.30
C SER A 11 -9.60 19.35 -0.30
N ARG A 12 -8.33 19.44 -0.70
CA ARG A 12 -7.28 20.16 0.03
C ARG A 12 -6.34 20.89 -0.94
N PRO A 13 -5.73 22.00 -0.53
CA PRO A 13 -4.63 22.59 -1.28
C PRO A 13 -3.37 21.69 -1.23
N ASP A 14 -2.58 21.73 -2.29
CA ASP A 14 -1.32 21.02 -2.45
C ASP A 14 -0.34 21.79 -3.36
N GLY A 15 0.35 22.78 -2.78
CA GLY A 15 1.15 23.72 -3.56
C GLY A 15 0.25 24.64 -4.38
N ASP A 16 0.50 24.71 -5.69
CA ASP A 16 -0.27 25.53 -6.64
C ASP A 16 -1.49 24.79 -7.23
N GLU A 17 -1.79 23.61 -6.69
CA GLU A 17 -2.90 22.75 -7.12
C GLU A 17 -3.78 22.31 -5.96
N TRP A 18 -4.87 21.61 -6.30
CA TRP A 18 -5.85 21.07 -5.37
C TRP A 18 -6.00 19.57 -5.56
N ILE A 19 -5.90 18.81 -4.47
CA ILE A 19 -6.30 17.41 -4.47
C ILE A 19 -7.79 17.35 -4.20
N VAL A 20 -8.55 16.77 -5.13
CA VAL A 20 -9.99 16.60 -5.01
C VAL A 20 -10.37 15.14 -5.20
N GLY A 21 -11.33 14.66 -4.41
CA GLY A 21 -11.92 13.38 -4.73
C GLY A 21 -13.05 12.91 -3.85
N ARG A 22 -13.50 11.70 -4.15
CA ARG A 22 -14.68 11.09 -3.55
C ARG A 22 -14.25 10.03 -2.55
N LEU A 23 -14.34 10.33 -1.26
CA LEU A 23 -13.96 9.41 -0.17
C LEU A 23 -14.64 8.04 -0.25
N ALA A 24 -15.90 7.99 -0.70
CA ALA A 24 -16.67 6.75 -0.81
C ALA A 24 -16.06 5.75 -1.80
N THR A 25 -15.51 6.24 -2.93
CA THR A 25 -14.87 5.40 -3.94
C THR A 25 -13.37 5.27 -3.68
N GLY A 26 -12.76 6.29 -3.07
CA GLY A 26 -11.31 6.38 -2.86
C GLY A 26 -10.56 6.86 -4.11
N ARG A 27 -11.24 7.54 -5.05
CA ARG A 27 -10.63 8.14 -6.24
C ARG A 27 -10.33 9.62 -5.98
N PHE A 28 -9.10 10.02 -6.30
CA PHE A 28 -8.57 11.37 -6.13
C PHE A 28 -7.80 11.78 -7.37
N VAL A 29 -7.85 13.06 -7.69
CA VAL A 29 -7.10 13.70 -8.76
C VAL A 29 -6.53 15.02 -8.26
N ALA A 30 -5.42 15.44 -8.86
CA ALA A 30 -4.89 16.79 -8.69
C ALA A 30 -5.48 17.67 -9.79
N LEU A 31 -5.95 18.86 -9.43
CA LEU A 31 -6.50 19.85 -10.33
C LEU A 31 -5.74 21.17 -10.17
N PRO A 32 -5.45 21.89 -11.26
CA PRO A 32 -5.00 23.28 -11.15
C PRO A 32 -6.07 24.13 -10.46
N GLU A 33 -5.68 25.29 -9.95
CA GLU A 33 -6.59 26.24 -9.27
C GLU A 33 -7.84 26.55 -10.11
N VAL A 34 -7.66 26.80 -11.41
CA VAL A 34 -8.78 27.09 -12.32
C VAL A 34 -9.73 25.88 -12.47
N GLY A 35 -9.18 24.66 -12.48
CA GLY A 35 -10.00 23.44 -12.50
C GLY A 35 -10.79 23.22 -11.19
N LYS A 36 -10.22 23.65 -10.05
CA LYS A 36 -10.94 23.65 -8.78
C LYS A 36 -12.05 24.69 -8.76
N GLU A 37 -11.81 25.88 -9.30
CA GLU A 37 -12.82 26.93 -9.43
C GLU A 37 -13.97 26.48 -10.35
N ALA A 38 -13.65 25.87 -11.49
CA ALA A 38 -14.65 25.27 -12.38
C ALA A 38 -15.53 24.24 -11.64
N LEU A 39 -14.90 23.37 -10.84
CA LEU A 39 -15.61 22.38 -10.05
C LEU A 39 -16.52 23.01 -8.98
N ASP A 40 -16.09 24.08 -8.33
CA ASP A 40 -16.88 24.80 -7.32
C ASP A 40 -18.09 25.51 -7.95
N LEU A 41 -17.92 26.11 -9.12
CA LEU A 41 -19.01 26.74 -9.88
C LEU A 41 -20.03 25.69 -10.36
N LEU A 42 -19.56 24.54 -10.87
CA LEU A 42 -20.44 23.41 -11.18
C LEU A 42 -21.17 22.89 -9.93
N GLY A 43 -20.49 22.84 -8.78
CA GLY A 43 -21.06 22.47 -7.49
C GLY A 43 -22.17 23.42 -6.99
N GLN A 44 -22.17 24.67 -7.43
CA GLN A 44 -23.22 25.65 -7.18
C GLN A 44 -24.43 25.49 -8.11
N GLY A 45 -24.37 24.56 -9.08
CA GLY A 45 -25.45 24.27 -10.02
C GLY A 45 -25.42 25.09 -11.31
N LEU A 46 -24.35 25.87 -11.55
CA LEU A 46 -24.17 26.58 -12.81
C LEU A 46 -24.01 25.58 -13.97
N GLY A 47 -24.57 25.92 -15.13
CA GLY A 47 -24.42 25.13 -16.35
C GLY A 47 -23.00 25.26 -16.94
N ALA A 48 -22.52 24.23 -17.64
CA ALA A 48 -21.15 24.18 -18.16
C ALA A 48 -20.73 25.43 -18.98
N ALA A 49 -21.60 25.94 -19.84
CA ALA A 49 -21.34 27.15 -20.62
C ALA A 49 -21.22 28.42 -19.77
N GLU A 50 -22.03 28.52 -18.70
CA GLU A 50 -21.97 29.64 -17.75
C GLU A 50 -20.65 29.66 -16.99
N VAL A 51 -20.21 28.47 -16.56
CA VAL A 51 -18.92 28.27 -15.88
C VAL A 51 -17.78 28.69 -16.81
N GLY A 52 -17.77 28.23 -18.06
CA GLY A 52 -16.73 28.57 -19.03
C GLY A 52 -16.64 30.08 -19.27
N ARG A 53 -17.79 30.76 -19.45
CA ARG A 53 -17.83 32.23 -19.59
C ARG A 53 -17.27 32.93 -18.36
N ARG A 54 -17.68 32.52 -17.16
CA ARG A 54 -17.26 33.17 -15.91
C ARG A 54 -15.77 32.99 -15.63
N LEU A 55 -15.22 31.80 -15.90
CA LEU A 55 -13.79 31.54 -15.78
C LEU A 55 -12.99 32.39 -16.77
N ARG A 56 -13.44 32.48 -18.02
CA ARG A 56 -12.81 33.33 -19.03
C ARG A 56 -12.82 34.81 -18.65
N GLU A 57 -13.88 35.30 -17.99
CA GLU A 57 -13.95 36.67 -17.48
C GLU A 57 -13.05 36.91 -16.26
N THR A 58 -12.88 35.90 -15.40
CA THR A 58 -12.20 36.06 -14.10
C THR A 58 -10.71 35.75 -14.17
N THR A 59 -10.33 34.65 -14.83
CA THR A 59 -8.93 34.21 -14.95
C THR A 59 -8.32 34.49 -16.32
N GLY A 60 -9.15 34.73 -17.34
CA GLY A 60 -8.71 34.88 -18.72
C GLY A 60 -8.49 33.55 -19.45
N ASP A 61 -8.71 32.41 -18.79
CA ASP A 61 -8.51 31.08 -19.37
C ASP A 61 -9.76 30.60 -20.13
N ASP A 62 -9.55 30.05 -21.32
CA ASP A 62 -10.61 29.43 -22.13
C ASP A 62 -10.61 27.92 -21.87
N ILE A 63 -11.39 27.48 -20.89
CA ILE A 63 -11.48 26.07 -20.49
C ILE A 63 -12.64 25.39 -21.20
N ASP A 64 -12.38 24.24 -21.81
CA ASP A 64 -13.41 23.32 -22.28
C ASP A 64 -14.10 22.63 -21.09
N VAL A 65 -15.13 23.29 -20.56
CA VAL A 65 -15.91 22.78 -19.43
C VAL A 65 -16.70 21.51 -19.81
N PRO A 66 -17.28 21.37 -21.01
CA PRO A 66 -17.86 20.10 -21.46
C PRO A 66 -16.90 18.90 -21.35
N ASP A 67 -15.68 19.01 -21.89
CA ASP A 67 -14.68 17.95 -21.80
C ASP A 67 -14.27 17.69 -20.34
N PHE A 68 -14.16 18.75 -19.53
CA PHE A 68 -13.90 18.62 -18.10
C PHE A 68 -15.01 17.85 -17.37
N VAL A 69 -16.29 18.10 -17.70
CA VAL A 69 -17.43 17.38 -17.14
C VAL A 69 -17.39 15.90 -17.53
N GLU A 70 -17.06 15.57 -18.79
CA GLU A 70 -16.90 14.19 -19.24
C GLU A 70 -15.82 13.46 -18.42
N ALA A 71 -14.67 14.09 -18.22
CA ALA A 71 -13.63 13.55 -17.35
C ALA A 71 -14.11 13.34 -15.90
N LEU A 72 -14.93 14.24 -15.35
CA LEU A 72 -15.52 14.07 -14.02
C LEU A 72 -16.55 12.92 -13.95
N VAL A 73 -17.29 12.68 -15.03
CA VAL A 73 -18.19 11.51 -15.15
C VAL A 73 -17.38 10.22 -15.13
N ASP A 74 -16.30 10.14 -15.91
CA ASP A 74 -15.41 8.96 -15.96
C ASP A 74 -14.71 8.68 -14.61
N LEU A 75 -14.41 9.74 -13.87
CA LEU A 75 -13.89 9.64 -12.50
C LEU A 75 -14.96 9.17 -11.50
N GLY A 76 -16.24 9.20 -11.85
CA GLY A 76 -17.37 8.89 -10.99
C GLY A 76 -17.62 9.98 -9.94
N PHE A 77 -17.30 11.24 -10.28
CA PHE A 77 -17.48 12.41 -9.42
C PHE A 77 -18.83 13.08 -9.65
N VAL A 78 -19.40 12.91 -10.85
CA VAL A 78 -20.76 13.34 -11.18
C VAL A 78 -21.78 12.30 -10.68
N ALA A 79 -22.88 12.78 -10.10
CA ALA A 79 -24.02 11.99 -9.67
C ALA A 79 -25.15 11.97 -10.70
N GLU A 80 -25.43 13.13 -11.32
CA GLU A 80 -26.46 13.30 -12.35
C GLU A 80 -26.00 14.29 -13.42
N VAL A 81 -26.45 14.06 -14.66
CA VAL A 81 -26.36 14.99 -15.79
C VAL A 81 -27.77 15.21 -16.31
N ASP A 82 -28.23 16.47 -16.34
CA ASP A 82 -29.58 16.86 -16.77
C ASP A 82 -30.70 16.07 -16.08
N GLY A 83 -30.56 15.85 -14.77
CA GLY A 83 -31.52 15.10 -13.95
C GLY A 83 -31.51 13.59 -14.16
N ARG A 84 -30.63 13.05 -15.01
CA ARG A 84 -30.44 11.61 -15.18
C ARG A 84 -29.23 11.14 -14.37
N ALA A 85 -29.44 10.13 -13.53
CA ALA A 85 -28.38 9.54 -12.73
C ALA A 85 -27.30 8.94 -13.65
N THR A 86 -26.04 9.26 -13.38
CA THR A 86 -24.92 8.65 -14.08
C THR A 86 -24.70 7.23 -13.57
N GLU A 87 -24.47 6.29 -14.48
CA GLU A 87 -24.09 4.93 -14.08
C GLU A 87 -22.73 4.98 -13.37
N SER A 88 -22.72 4.63 -12.09
CA SER A 88 -21.51 4.53 -11.29
C SER A 88 -21.56 3.26 -10.47
N PRO A 89 -20.47 2.45 -10.47
CA PRO A 89 -20.42 1.26 -9.65
C PRO A 89 -20.58 1.65 -8.17
N PRO A 90 -21.29 0.84 -7.37
CA PRO A 90 -21.51 1.15 -5.97
C PRO A 90 -20.18 1.26 -5.22
N PRO A 91 -20.06 2.17 -4.25
CA PRO A 91 -18.84 2.34 -3.50
C PRO A 91 -18.46 1.01 -2.80
N PRO A 92 -17.18 0.61 -2.85
CA PRO A 92 -16.77 -0.67 -2.26
C PRO A 92 -16.97 -0.65 -0.74
N LYS A 93 -17.45 -1.78 -0.20
CA LYS A 93 -17.74 -1.91 1.23
C LYS A 93 -16.47 -1.74 2.09
N PRO A 94 -16.50 -0.91 3.13
CA PRO A 94 -15.36 -0.75 4.04
C PRO A 94 -15.11 -2.01 4.87
N THR A 95 -13.84 -2.35 5.09
CA THR A 95 -13.48 -3.40 6.06
C THR A 95 -13.79 -2.92 7.47
N PHE A 96 -14.32 -3.80 8.33
CA PHE A 96 -14.75 -3.47 9.69
C PHE A 96 -15.62 -2.19 9.77
N ALA A 97 -16.67 -2.10 8.96
CA ALA A 97 -17.56 -0.93 8.87
C ALA A 97 -18.14 -0.46 10.22
N ARG A 98 -18.19 -1.32 11.25
CA ARG A 98 -18.65 -0.98 12.61
C ARG A 98 -17.68 -0.05 13.37
N ILE A 99 -16.40 0.00 12.98
CA ILE A 99 -15.41 0.90 13.57
C ILE A 99 -15.66 2.31 13.03
N ARG A 100 -16.22 3.20 13.86
CA ARG A 100 -16.47 4.60 13.52
C ARG A 100 -15.25 5.45 13.87
N PRO A 101 -15.01 6.59 13.19
CA PRO A 101 -13.86 7.47 13.45
C PRO A 101 -13.69 7.85 14.92
N ARG A 102 -14.80 8.11 15.62
CA ARG A 102 -14.81 8.45 17.05
C ARG A 102 -14.20 7.38 17.96
N HIS A 103 -14.24 6.09 17.59
CA HIS A 103 -13.70 5.00 18.42
C HIS A 103 -12.17 4.96 18.38
N VAL A 104 -11.56 5.54 17.34
CA VAL A 104 -10.14 5.37 17.01
C VAL A 104 -9.39 6.70 16.85
N ARG A 105 -10.05 7.82 17.11
CA ARG A 105 -9.48 9.16 16.97
C ARG A 105 -8.22 9.38 17.82
N TRP A 106 -8.08 8.65 18.92
CA TRP A 106 -6.91 8.67 19.80
C TRP A 106 -5.61 8.27 19.09
N VAL A 107 -5.69 7.49 18.00
CA VAL A 107 -4.51 7.12 17.19
C VAL A 107 -3.85 8.34 16.55
N LEU A 108 -4.61 9.41 16.31
CA LEU A 108 -4.08 10.66 15.78
C LEU A 108 -3.53 11.58 16.88
N SER A 109 -3.52 11.17 18.15
CA SER A 109 -2.99 11.98 19.25
C SER A 109 -1.49 12.25 19.07
N PRO A 110 -1.00 13.48 19.34
CA PRO A 110 0.44 13.78 19.34
C PRO A 110 1.21 13.06 20.45
N VAL A 111 0.52 12.58 21.48
CA VAL A 111 1.12 11.83 22.60
C VAL A 111 1.50 10.41 22.19
N LEU A 112 0.77 9.79 21.27
CA LEU A 112 0.98 8.37 20.92
C LEU A 112 2.39 8.08 20.35
N PRO A 113 2.94 8.86 19.39
CA PRO A 113 4.32 8.66 18.94
C PRO A 113 5.35 8.81 20.06
N VAL A 114 5.12 9.70 21.03
CA VAL A 114 6.00 9.87 22.19
C VAL A 114 5.98 8.62 23.07
N LEU A 115 4.80 8.09 23.39
CA LEU A 115 4.66 6.86 24.17
C LEU A 115 5.31 5.66 23.48
N VAL A 116 5.13 5.52 22.17
CA VAL A 116 5.80 4.45 21.41
C VAL A 116 7.32 4.66 21.38
N GLY A 117 7.78 5.90 21.21
CA GLY A 117 9.21 6.23 21.30
C GLY A 117 9.82 5.88 22.66
N LEU A 118 9.12 6.19 23.76
CA LEU A 118 9.53 5.82 25.11
C LEU A 118 9.54 4.31 25.33
N LEU A 119 8.56 3.58 24.80
CA LEU A 119 8.51 2.12 24.86
C LEU A 119 9.71 1.49 24.13
N ILE A 120 10.01 1.97 22.92
CA ILE A 120 11.17 1.50 22.14
C ILE A 120 12.46 1.84 22.88
N ALA A 121 12.59 3.08 23.39
CA ALA A 121 13.76 3.49 24.16
C ALA A 121 13.94 2.63 25.43
N ALA A 122 12.87 2.33 26.16
CA ALA A 122 12.92 1.45 27.32
C ALA A 122 13.41 0.04 26.95
N ALA A 123 12.90 -0.54 25.85
CA ALA A 123 13.36 -1.85 25.37
C ALA A 123 14.83 -1.85 24.93
N LEU A 124 15.34 -0.75 24.36
CA LEU A 124 16.74 -0.62 23.96
C LEU A 124 17.67 -0.39 25.17
N LEU A 125 17.27 0.45 26.12
CA LEU A 125 18.07 0.85 27.28
C LEU A 125 18.16 -0.25 28.34
N THR A 126 17.16 -1.12 28.43
CA THR A 126 17.21 -2.32 29.30
C THR A 126 18.15 -3.40 28.76
N GLY A 127 18.79 -3.15 27.60
CA GLY A 127 19.64 -4.10 26.86
C GLY A 127 18.79 -5.12 26.09
N PRO A 128 19.28 -5.74 25.01
CA PRO A 128 18.50 -6.75 24.30
C PRO A 128 18.58 -8.11 25.03
N PRO A 129 17.52 -8.60 25.71
CA PRO A 129 17.47 -10.00 26.15
C PRO A 129 17.26 -10.98 24.98
N VAL A 130 17.07 -10.44 23.76
CA VAL A 130 16.72 -11.18 22.55
C VAL A 130 17.86 -11.12 21.54
N PRO A 131 18.62 -12.21 21.33
CA PRO A 131 19.60 -12.30 20.26
C PRO A 131 18.92 -12.17 18.89
N LEU A 132 19.44 -11.31 18.02
CA LEU A 132 18.97 -11.15 16.63
C LEU A 132 19.54 -12.23 15.72
N GLY A 133 19.34 -13.50 16.06
CA GLY A 133 19.85 -14.65 15.32
C GLY A 133 18.76 -15.65 14.99
N TYR A 134 18.94 -16.41 13.90
CA TYR A 134 17.97 -17.44 13.48
C TYR A 134 17.71 -18.49 14.57
N ARG A 135 18.69 -18.74 15.47
CA ARG A 135 18.54 -19.65 16.61
C ARG A 135 17.46 -19.21 17.60
N THR A 136 17.17 -17.91 17.69
CA THR A 136 16.09 -17.38 18.51
C THR A 136 14.72 -17.82 18.00
N LEU A 137 14.56 -18.00 16.69
CA LEU A 137 13.33 -18.56 16.10
C LEU A 137 13.19 -20.05 16.44
N LEU A 138 14.29 -20.76 16.69
CA LEU A 138 14.33 -22.17 17.07
C LEU A 138 14.13 -22.36 18.58
N TRP A 139 13.08 -21.76 19.12
CA TRP A 139 12.79 -21.70 20.56
C TRP A 139 12.45 -23.06 21.20
N SER A 140 12.12 -24.07 20.38
CA SER A 140 11.71 -25.42 20.79
C SER A 140 12.47 -26.48 20.00
N PRO A 141 12.78 -27.65 20.60
CA PRO A 141 13.31 -28.81 19.86
C PRO A 141 12.25 -29.40 18.91
N HIS A 142 10.96 -29.10 19.12
CA HIS A 142 9.88 -29.57 18.26
C HIS A 142 9.66 -28.60 17.11
N GLY A 143 10.09 -28.98 15.90
CA GLY A 143 9.94 -28.16 14.70
C GLY A 143 8.48 -27.79 14.39
N SER A 144 7.53 -28.68 14.67
CA SER A 144 6.09 -28.41 14.51
C SER A 144 5.61 -27.25 15.40
N ALA A 145 6.11 -27.15 16.64
CA ALA A 145 5.79 -26.04 17.54
C ALA A 145 6.39 -24.72 17.05
N VAL A 146 7.62 -24.77 16.51
CA VAL A 146 8.28 -23.60 15.90
C VAL A 146 7.48 -23.07 14.70
N ILE A 147 7.08 -23.97 13.79
CA ILE A 147 6.30 -23.61 12.60
C ILE A 147 4.92 -23.11 13.00
N ALA A 148 4.22 -23.78 13.92
CA ALA A 148 2.89 -23.36 14.38
C ALA A 148 2.92 -21.98 15.04
N LEU A 149 3.88 -21.71 15.93
CA LEU A 149 4.05 -20.38 16.52
C LEU A 149 4.39 -19.35 15.45
N GLY A 150 5.37 -19.63 14.59
CA GLY A 150 5.81 -18.72 13.53
C GLY A 150 4.68 -18.35 12.57
N ALA A 151 3.90 -19.33 12.14
CA ALA A 151 2.73 -19.11 11.28
C ALA A 151 1.64 -18.33 12.01
N GLY A 152 1.27 -18.75 13.23
CA GLY A 152 0.21 -18.09 14.01
C GLY A 152 0.56 -16.63 14.34
N VAL A 153 1.73 -16.41 14.93
CA VAL A 153 2.22 -15.08 15.30
C VAL A 153 2.46 -14.24 14.05
N GLY A 154 3.06 -14.80 12.98
CA GLY A 154 3.31 -14.08 11.74
C GLY A 154 2.04 -13.57 11.07
N TRP A 155 1.00 -14.41 10.95
CA TRP A 155 -0.30 -13.99 10.39
C TRP A 155 -1.01 -12.97 11.28
N VAL A 156 -0.93 -13.13 12.61
CA VAL A 156 -1.50 -12.15 13.55
C VAL A 156 -0.79 -10.80 13.43
N LEU A 157 0.55 -10.79 13.36
CA LEU A 157 1.34 -9.57 13.17
C LEU A 157 1.01 -8.88 11.85
N LEU A 158 0.91 -9.64 10.75
CA LEU A 158 0.49 -9.10 9.46
C LEU A 158 -0.91 -8.48 9.53
N LEU A 159 -1.86 -9.14 10.20
CA LEU A 159 -3.20 -8.59 10.41
C LEU A 159 -3.20 -7.34 11.27
N LEU A 160 -2.43 -7.31 12.36
CA LEU A 160 -2.30 -6.14 13.23
C LEU A 160 -1.67 -4.96 12.49
N HIS A 161 -0.65 -5.21 11.67
CA HIS A 161 0.02 -4.22 10.83
C HIS A 161 -0.97 -3.54 9.87
N GLU A 162 -1.73 -4.34 9.10
CA GLU A 162 -2.76 -3.81 8.21
C GLU A 162 -3.90 -3.13 8.97
N CYS A 163 -4.28 -3.68 10.13
CA CYS A 163 -5.29 -3.05 10.99
C CYS A 163 -4.83 -1.68 11.46
N ALA A 164 -3.54 -1.49 11.74
CA ALA A 164 -3.00 -0.20 12.15
C ALA A 164 -3.18 0.86 11.06
N HIS A 165 -2.88 0.54 9.79
CA HIS A 165 -3.15 1.43 8.66
C HIS A 165 -4.64 1.75 8.53
N LEU A 166 -5.49 0.72 8.60
CA LEU A 166 -6.94 0.88 8.51
C LEU A 166 -7.49 1.79 9.61
N VAL A 167 -7.05 1.57 10.85
CA VAL A 167 -7.49 2.32 12.03
C VAL A 167 -7.00 3.77 11.96
N ALA A 168 -5.75 4.00 11.58
CA ALA A 168 -5.19 5.34 11.41
C ALA A 168 -5.93 6.12 10.30
N ALA A 169 -6.23 5.48 9.17
CA ALA A 169 -7.04 6.07 8.11
C ALA A 169 -8.49 6.30 8.57
N ARG A 170 -9.10 5.36 9.30
CA ARG A 170 -10.47 5.51 9.79
C ARG A 170 -10.61 6.66 10.78
N ALA A 171 -9.57 6.97 11.55
CA ALA A 171 -9.55 8.09 12.46
C ALA A 171 -9.71 9.46 11.76
N THR A 172 -9.35 9.56 10.46
CA THR A 172 -9.55 10.77 9.64
C THR A 172 -10.87 10.75 8.85
N GLY A 173 -11.69 9.69 8.99
CA GLY A 173 -12.93 9.53 8.23
C GLY A 173 -12.79 8.70 6.96
N VAL A 174 -11.57 8.29 6.60
CA VAL A 174 -11.34 7.45 5.42
C VAL A 174 -11.88 6.03 5.68
N PRO A 175 -12.72 5.46 4.81
CA PRO A 175 -13.28 4.14 5.07
C PRO A 175 -12.19 3.06 5.13
N GLY A 176 -11.29 2.99 4.16
CA GLY A 176 -10.22 2.01 4.15
C GLY A 176 -10.69 0.57 3.94
N ARG A 177 -9.90 -0.21 3.19
CA ARG A 177 -10.28 -1.57 2.76
C ARG A 177 -9.09 -2.50 2.74
N MET A 178 -9.20 -3.62 3.44
CA MET A 178 -8.21 -4.69 3.39
C MET A 178 -8.52 -5.65 2.25
N ARG A 179 -7.48 -6.01 1.51
CA ARG A 179 -7.56 -7.01 0.45
C ARG A 179 -6.24 -7.75 0.33
N LEU A 180 -6.30 -8.96 -0.22
CA LEU A 180 -5.11 -9.61 -0.73
C LEU A 180 -4.71 -8.96 -2.05
N GLY A 181 -3.41 -8.79 -2.23
CA GLY A 181 -2.79 -8.27 -3.44
C GLY A 181 -1.51 -9.02 -3.75
N THR A 182 -0.95 -8.75 -4.92
CA THR A 182 0.36 -9.27 -5.32
C THR A 182 1.28 -8.11 -5.59
N ARG A 183 2.47 -8.13 -5.00
CA ARG A 183 3.55 -7.18 -5.28
C ARG A 183 4.75 -7.97 -5.75
N LEU A 184 5.06 -7.88 -7.06
CA LEU A 184 5.98 -8.80 -7.75
C LEU A 184 5.64 -10.26 -7.38
N GLN A 185 6.60 -11.03 -6.86
CA GLN A 185 6.38 -12.41 -6.43
C GLN A 185 5.67 -12.57 -5.07
N PHE A 186 5.51 -11.51 -4.27
CA PHE A 186 4.96 -11.65 -2.92
C PHE A 186 3.43 -11.58 -2.94
N LEU A 187 2.82 -12.54 -2.25
CA LEU A 187 1.43 -12.43 -1.81
C LEU A 187 1.40 -11.53 -0.57
N VAL A 188 0.65 -10.44 -0.64
CA VAL A 188 0.56 -9.48 0.47
C VAL A 188 -0.90 -9.30 0.86
N MET A 189 -1.13 -9.09 2.15
CA MET A 189 -2.32 -8.35 2.56
C MET A 189 -1.98 -6.87 2.43
N GLN A 190 -2.94 -6.07 1.98
CA GLN A 190 -2.76 -4.63 1.83
C GLN A 190 -4.04 -3.90 2.18
N THR A 191 -3.88 -2.76 2.83
CA THR A 191 -4.97 -1.85 3.15
C THR A 191 -4.96 -0.69 2.16
N ASP A 192 -6.00 -0.62 1.33
CA ASP A 192 -6.28 0.56 0.51
C ASP A 192 -6.77 1.69 1.43
N ILE A 193 -5.90 2.67 1.63
CA ILE A 193 -6.16 3.90 2.38
C ILE A 193 -6.08 5.14 1.49
N SER A 194 -6.33 5.02 0.18
CA SER A 194 -6.12 6.11 -0.81
C SER A 194 -6.78 7.45 -0.42
N GLY A 195 -7.89 7.41 0.34
CA GLY A 195 -8.52 8.63 0.87
C GLY A 195 -7.71 9.42 1.89
N ILE A 196 -6.60 8.87 2.38
CA ILE A 196 -5.71 9.57 3.30
C ILE A 196 -5.05 10.78 2.64
N GLU A 197 -5.02 10.83 1.31
CA GLU A 197 -4.46 11.96 0.57
C GLU A 197 -5.09 13.30 0.97
N ILE A 198 -6.39 13.37 1.29
CA ILE A 198 -7.04 14.62 1.75
C ILE A 198 -6.62 15.01 3.17
N ALA A 199 -6.12 14.07 3.97
CA ALA A 199 -5.78 14.34 5.35
C ALA A 199 -4.54 15.27 5.44
N PRO A 200 -4.42 16.05 6.53
CA PRO A 200 -3.21 16.81 6.81
C PRO A 200 -1.97 15.91 6.84
N ARG A 201 -0.82 16.47 6.45
CA ARG A 201 0.46 15.74 6.33
C ARG A 201 0.79 14.88 7.55
N ARG A 202 0.58 15.41 8.76
CA ARG A 202 0.79 14.67 10.01
C ARG A 202 0.00 13.37 10.05
N HIS A 203 -1.28 13.41 9.68
CA HIS A 203 -2.14 12.22 9.69
C HIS A 203 -1.80 11.25 8.56
N ARG A 204 -1.35 11.75 7.39
CA ARG A 204 -0.80 10.90 6.32
C ARG A 204 0.41 10.11 6.80
N LEU A 205 1.39 10.79 7.40
CA LEU A 205 2.58 10.16 7.96
C LEU A 205 2.22 9.18 9.09
N THR A 206 1.27 9.52 9.97
CA THR A 206 0.76 8.57 10.99
C THR A 206 0.18 7.32 10.33
N ALA A 207 -0.62 7.46 9.29
CA ALA A 207 -1.19 6.32 8.59
C ALA A 207 -0.14 5.48 7.87
N TYR A 208 0.84 6.09 7.20
CA TYR A 208 1.92 5.35 6.51
C TYR A 208 2.84 4.62 7.49
N LEU A 209 3.13 5.19 8.66
CA LEU A 209 4.01 4.58 9.66
C LEU A 209 3.28 3.65 10.63
N ALA A 210 1.95 3.56 10.58
CA ALA A 210 1.15 2.82 11.55
C ALA A 210 1.57 1.36 11.68
N GLY A 211 1.72 0.65 10.55
CA GLY A 211 2.12 -0.75 10.53
C GLY A 211 3.53 -0.99 11.11
N ILE A 212 4.52 -0.17 10.73
CA ILE A 212 5.88 -0.23 11.29
C ILE A 212 5.86 0.03 12.78
N THR A 213 5.12 1.04 13.22
CA THR A 213 4.99 1.43 14.63
C THR A 213 4.39 0.28 15.46
N THR A 214 3.37 -0.41 14.93
CA THR A 214 2.79 -1.60 15.56
C THR A 214 3.79 -2.73 15.68
N ASN A 215 4.54 -3.04 14.62
CA ASN A 215 5.58 -4.07 14.65
C ASN A 215 6.67 -3.77 15.71
N LEU A 216 7.17 -2.52 15.73
CA LEU A 216 8.15 -2.08 16.72
C LEU A 216 7.60 -2.10 18.15
N SER A 217 6.33 -1.74 18.34
CA SER A 217 5.68 -1.78 19.66
C SER A 217 5.56 -3.22 20.18
N VAL A 218 5.12 -4.15 19.32
CA VAL A 218 5.03 -5.58 19.69
C VAL A 218 6.42 -6.16 19.96
N ALA A 219 7.41 -5.84 19.12
CA ALA A 219 8.79 -6.27 19.33
C ALA A 219 9.34 -5.77 20.68
N SER A 220 9.10 -4.50 21.01
CA SER A 220 9.57 -3.87 22.25
C SER A 220 8.90 -4.49 23.49
N LEU A 221 7.58 -4.67 23.46
CA LEU A 221 6.84 -5.32 24.55
C LEU A 221 7.29 -6.77 24.75
N ALA A 222 7.45 -7.53 23.67
CA ALA A 222 7.91 -8.91 23.74
C ALA A 222 9.36 -9.01 24.25
N ALA A 223 10.24 -8.09 23.85
CA ALA A 223 11.61 -8.02 24.35
C ALA A 223 11.66 -7.69 25.85
N LEU A 224 10.92 -6.69 26.31
CA LEU A 224 10.83 -6.35 27.74
C LEU A 224 10.27 -7.52 28.56
N ALA A 225 9.20 -8.17 28.07
CA ALA A 225 8.64 -9.35 28.72
C ALA A 225 9.60 -10.55 28.74
N ALA A 226 10.41 -10.73 27.68
CA ALA A 226 11.45 -11.76 27.66
C ALA A 226 12.54 -11.49 28.71
N GLY A 227 12.88 -10.22 28.97
CA GLY A 227 13.83 -9.85 30.03
C GLY A 227 13.29 -10.09 31.45
N ALA A 228 11.97 -10.13 31.62
CA ALA A 228 11.31 -10.34 32.91
C ALA A 228 10.87 -11.80 33.15
N THR A 229 11.21 -12.73 32.25
CA THR A 229 10.79 -14.14 32.33
C THR A 229 11.96 -15.07 32.05
N ASP A 230 11.78 -16.35 32.40
CA ASP A 230 12.81 -17.39 32.25
C ASP A 230 12.34 -18.60 31.43
N GLY A 231 13.28 -19.50 31.15
CA GLY A 231 13.01 -20.79 30.54
C GLY A 231 12.32 -20.71 29.18
N THR A 232 11.25 -21.49 29.00
CA THR A 232 10.50 -21.56 27.74
C THR A 232 9.76 -20.26 27.42
N ALA A 233 9.22 -19.57 28.43
CA ALA A 233 8.49 -18.31 28.24
C ALA A 233 9.41 -17.24 27.62
N ARG A 234 10.62 -17.08 28.18
CA ARG A 234 11.65 -16.19 27.62
C ARG A 234 11.95 -16.50 26.16
N ARG A 235 12.15 -17.78 25.81
CA ARG A 235 12.46 -18.21 24.44
C ARG A 235 11.32 -17.91 23.46
N ILE A 236 10.08 -18.14 23.87
CA ILE A 236 8.89 -17.82 23.06
C ILE A 236 8.79 -16.30 22.83
N LEU A 237 8.90 -15.50 23.89
CA LEU A 237 8.83 -14.04 23.80
C LEU A 237 9.96 -13.45 22.95
N ALA A 238 11.17 -14.01 23.08
CA ALA A 238 12.30 -13.67 22.23
C ALA A 238 12.03 -14.00 20.74
N ALA A 239 11.42 -15.16 20.46
CA ALA A 239 11.01 -15.52 19.10
C ALA A 239 9.92 -14.58 18.57
N VAL A 240 8.92 -14.20 19.38
CA VAL A 240 7.87 -13.24 19.02
C VAL A 240 8.46 -11.86 18.72
N ALA A 241 9.40 -11.39 19.54
CA ALA A 241 10.08 -10.13 19.31
C ALA A 241 10.82 -10.13 17.95
N LEU A 242 11.56 -11.20 17.66
CA LEU A 242 12.24 -11.33 16.37
C LEU A 242 11.26 -11.46 15.19
N LEU A 243 10.18 -12.23 15.33
CA LEU A 243 9.12 -12.33 14.32
C LEU A 243 8.45 -10.98 14.02
N ALA A 244 8.30 -10.11 15.02
CA ALA A 244 7.77 -8.75 14.83
C ALA A 244 8.75 -7.81 14.11
N LEU A 245 10.06 -8.07 14.19
CA LEU A 245 11.09 -7.29 13.49
C LEU A 245 11.33 -7.76 12.05
N LEU A 246 11.12 -9.05 11.76
CA LEU A 246 11.37 -9.65 10.44
C LEU A 246 10.67 -8.96 9.25
N PRO A 247 9.45 -8.40 9.39
CA PRO A 247 8.81 -7.66 8.30
C PRO A 247 9.43 -6.28 8.01
N LEU A 248 10.23 -5.71 8.92
CA LEU A 248 10.75 -4.35 8.74
C LEU A 248 11.68 -4.19 7.53
N PRO A 249 12.62 -5.12 7.25
CA PRO A 249 13.37 -5.11 5.99
C PRO A 249 12.48 -5.11 4.74
N PHE A 250 11.34 -5.81 4.77
CA PHE A 250 10.38 -5.79 3.66
C PHE A 250 9.82 -4.39 3.45
N GLN A 251 9.59 -3.61 4.52
CA GLN A 251 9.08 -2.24 4.40
C GLN A 251 10.08 -1.27 3.75
N LEU A 252 11.38 -1.58 3.79
CA LEU A 252 12.43 -0.82 3.09
C LEU A 252 12.46 -1.06 1.58
N MET A 253 11.69 -2.03 1.07
CA MET A 253 11.56 -2.29 -0.37
C MET A 253 10.67 -1.25 -1.05
N VAL A 254 11.04 0.03 -0.98
CA VAL A 254 10.25 1.19 -1.45
C VAL A 254 9.91 1.14 -2.94
N PHE A 255 10.67 0.40 -3.74
CA PHE A 255 10.37 0.14 -5.15
C PHE A 255 9.08 -0.70 -5.34
N MET A 256 8.60 -1.37 -4.30
CA MET A 256 7.38 -2.16 -4.28
C MET A 256 6.17 -1.41 -3.67
N ARG A 257 6.28 -0.09 -3.49
CA ARG A 257 5.24 0.77 -2.89
C ARG A 257 4.84 0.40 -1.46
N THR A 258 5.81 -0.07 -0.66
CA THR A 258 5.65 -0.42 0.77
C THR A 258 5.41 0.82 1.63
N ASP A 259 5.24 0.68 2.93
CA ASP A 259 4.93 1.80 3.84
C ASP A 259 5.87 3.00 3.68
N LEU A 260 7.18 2.72 3.63
CA LEU A 260 8.20 3.76 3.50
C LEU A 260 8.24 4.41 2.11
N TYR A 261 7.66 3.78 1.09
CA TYR A 261 7.47 4.45 -0.20
C TYR A 261 6.52 5.64 -0.05
N PHE A 262 5.40 5.49 0.65
CA PHE A 262 4.44 6.58 0.82
C PHE A 262 5.00 7.69 1.71
N VAL A 263 5.82 7.33 2.70
CA VAL A 263 6.61 8.32 3.46
C VAL A 263 7.55 9.07 2.53
N LEU A 264 8.32 8.38 1.69
CA LEU A 264 9.24 9.02 0.74
C LEU A 264 8.51 9.91 -0.26
N GLN A 265 7.37 9.44 -0.80
CA GLN A 265 6.51 10.20 -1.71
C GLN A 265 6.07 11.52 -1.06
N ASP A 266 5.57 11.48 0.18
CA ASP A 266 5.13 12.68 0.91
C ASP A 266 6.30 13.61 1.29
N LEU A 267 7.46 13.05 1.67
CA LEU A 267 8.66 13.84 1.99
C LEU A 267 9.23 14.56 0.75
N THR A 268 9.20 13.89 -0.41
CA THR A 268 9.68 14.44 -1.68
C THR A 268 8.63 15.29 -2.40
N ARG A 269 7.39 15.33 -1.89
CA ARG A 269 6.23 16.02 -2.48
C ARG A 269 5.93 15.59 -3.92
N CYS A 270 6.28 14.36 -4.28
CA CYS A 270 5.96 13.81 -5.59
C CYS A 270 4.52 13.25 -5.57
N ARG A 271 3.76 13.43 -6.65
CA ARG A 271 2.38 12.91 -6.73
C ARG A 271 2.35 11.41 -6.95
N ASP A 272 3.13 10.94 -7.92
CA ASP A 272 3.25 9.52 -8.25
C ASP A 272 4.72 9.16 -8.52
N LEU A 273 5.49 9.08 -7.42
CA LEU A 273 6.92 8.76 -7.48
C LEU A 273 7.18 7.44 -8.23
N TYR A 274 6.28 6.46 -8.11
CA TYR A 274 6.34 5.18 -8.80
C TYR A 274 6.05 5.31 -10.28
N GLY A 275 4.93 5.94 -10.66
CA GLY A 275 4.52 6.13 -12.05
C GLY A 275 5.55 6.91 -12.85
N ASP A 276 6.00 8.05 -12.32
CA ASP A 276 7.03 8.88 -12.94
C ASP A 276 8.37 8.17 -13.00
N GLY A 277 8.71 7.41 -11.95
CA GLY A 277 9.90 6.56 -11.92
C GLY A 277 9.89 5.47 -12.99
N VAL A 278 8.74 4.82 -13.22
CA VAL A 278 8.56 3.85 -14.30
C VAL A 278 8.67 4.52 -15.67
N ALA A 279 8.04 5.68 -15.85
CA ALA A 279 8.08 6.43 -17.10
C ALA A 279 9.52 6.83 -17.46
N PHE A 280 10.25 7.39 -16.50
CA PHE A 280 11.66 7.75 -16.68
C PHE A 280 12.55 6.51 -16.91
N SER A 281 12.33 5.41 -16.18
CA SER A 281 13.08 4.17 -16.39
C SER A 281 12.89 3.58 -17.79
N LYS A 282 11.65 3.60 -18.32
CA LYS A 282 11.35 3.19 -19.70
C LYS A 282 12.03 4.09 -20.72
N TYR A 283 12.03 5.41 -20.48
CA TYR A 283 12.77 6.37 -21.30
C TYR A 283 14.28 6.07 -21.31
N ALA A 284 14.89 5.94 -20.13
CA ALA A 284 16.32 5.68 -20.00
C ALA A 284 16.72 4.35 -20.66
N ALA A 285 15.94 3.28 -20.48
CA ALA A 285 16.18 1.99 -21.12
C ALA A 285 16.12 2.08 -22.65
N ARG A 286 15.13 2.79 -23.22
CA ARG A 286 15.04 3.00 -24.68
C ARG A 286 16.24 3.78 -25.23
N ARG A 287 16.71 4.78 -24.48
CA ARG A 287 17.90 5.58 -24.85
C ARG A 287 19.17 4.74 -24.84
N VAL A 288 19.39 3.93 -23.80
CA VAL A 288 20.56 3.03 -23.70
C VAL A 288 20.53 1.96 -24.79
N LEU A 289 19.35 1.38 -25.06
CA LEU A 289 19.17 0.33 -26.08
C LEU A 289 19.08 0.88 -27.51
N ARG A 290 19.17 2.20 -27.72
CA ARG A 290 18.99 2.88 -29.02
C ARG A 290 17.71 2.45 -29.76
N ARG A 291 16.62 2.19 -29.02
CA ARG A 291 15.35 1.68 -29.55
C ARG A 291 14.26 2.76 -29.55
N GLY A 292 13.78 3.11 -30.74
CA GLY A 292 12.59 3.94 -30.96
C GLY A 292 12.89 5.43 -31.25
N PRO A 293 11.84 6.21 -31.59
CA PRO A 293 11.94 7.64 -31.83
C PRO A 293 12.50 8.37 -30.61
N HIS A 294 13.16 9.51 -30.81
CA HIS A 294 13.60 10.41 -29.75
C HIS A 294 12.40 11.05 -29.05
N ALA A 295 11.76 10.30 -28.14
CA ALA A 295 10.79 10.87 -27.22
C ALA A 295 11.50 11.85 -26.26
N PRO A 296 10.88 12.99 -25.89
CA PRO A 296 11.43 13.89 -24.89
C PRO A 296 11.55 13.18 -23.53
N ASP A 297 12.49 13.64 -22.70
CA ASP A 297 12.64 13.15 -21.32
C ASP A 297 11.38 13.51 -20.52
N PRO A 298 10.60 12.52 -20.05
CA PRO A 298 9.35 12.78 -19.33
C PRO A 298 9.58 13.53 -18.01
N SER A 299 10.78 13.43 -17.42
CA SER A 299 11.11 14.13 -16.17
C SER A 299 11.31 15.63 -16.34
N LEU A 300 11.39 16.14 -17.57
CA LEU A 300 11.52 17.59 -17.83
C LEU A 300 10.21 18.35 -17.61
N GLY A 301 9.06 17.68 -17.71
CA GLY A 301 7.75 18.27 -17.39
C GLY A 301 7.48 18.41 -15.90
N LEU A 302 8.35 17.83 -15.05
CA LEU A 302 8.20 17.86 -13.60
C LEU A 302 8.89 19.08 -12.98
N PRO A 303 8.37 19.61 -11.86
CA PRO A 303 9.07 20.58 -11.04
C PRO A 303 10.50 20.11 -10.68
N ALA A 304 11.43 21.06 -10.54
CA ALA A 304 12.85 20.74 -10.36
C ALA A 304 13.14 19.82 -9.16
N HIS A 305 12.37 19.96 -8.07
CA HIS A 305 12.49 19.14 -6.87
C HIS A 305 11.99 17.70 -7.09
N GLU A 306 10.84 17.54 -7.76
CA GLU A 306 10.28 16.23 -8.14
C GLU A 306 11.20 15.50 -9.13
N ARG A 307 11.72 16.22 -10.13
CA ARG A 307 12.62 15.67 -11.15
C ARG A 307 13.84 14.96 -10.54
N ARG A 308 14.48 15.57 -9.54
CA ARG A 308 15.64 14.94 -8.87
C ARG A 308 15.21 13.68 -8.11
N ALA A 309 14.11 13.76 -7.35
CA ALA A 309 13.57 12.64 -6.59
C ALA A 309 13.21 11.46 -7.51
N VAL A 310 12.48 11.72 -8.60
CA VAL A 310 12.08 10.72 -9.61
C VAL A 310 13.29 10.04 -10.25
N ARG A 311 14.33 10.79 -10.62
CA ARG A 311 15.54 10.20 -11.23
C ARG A 311 16.30 9.29 -10.27
N VAL A 312 16.47 9.71 -9.01
CA VAL A 312 17.10 8.88 -7.97
C VAL A 312 16.25 7.64 -7.67
N TYR A 313 14.94 7.85 -7.51
CA TYR A 313 14.00 6.77 -7.26
C TYR A 313 13.97 5.76 -8.41
N SER A 314 14.09 6.19 -9.66
CA SER A 314 14.14 5.31 -10.83
C SER A 314 15.32 4.33 -10.77
N ALA A 315 16.48 4.77 -10.28
CA ALA A 315 17.62 3.89 -10.06
C ALA A 315 17.31 2.84 -8.98
N VAL A 316 16.73 3.27 -7.84
CA VAL A 316 16.29 2.37 -6.77
C VAL A 316 15.24 1.38 -7.27
N LEU A 317 14.30 1.84 -8.09
CA LEU A 317 13.24 1.05 -8.70
C LEU A 317 13.81 -0.06 -9.59
N VAL A 318 14.71 0.29 -10.51
CA VAL A 318 15.33 -0.68 -11.43
C VAL A 318 16.22 -1.66 -10.68
N VAL A 319 17.12 -1.17 -9.83
CA VAL A 319 18.06 -2.01 -9.07
C VAL A 319 17.29 -2.94 -8.12
N GLY A 320 16.37 -2.39 -7.34
CA GLY A 320 15.55 -3.16 -6.40
C GLY A 320 14.71 -4.22 -7.10
N THR A 321 14.01 -3.86 -8.17
CA THR A 321 13.21 -4.82 -8.96
C THR A 321 14.09 -5.91 -9.55
N THR A 322 15.26 -5.56 -10.11
CA THR A 322 16.18 -6.52 -10.71
C THR A 322 16.72 -7.50 -9.68
N LEU A 323 17.20 -7.01 -8.53
CA LEU A 323 17.69 -7.87 -7.45
C LEU A 323 16.59 -8.78 -6.91
N CYS A 324 15.37 -8.27 -6.78
CA CYS A 324 14.21 -8.99 -6.30
C CYS A 324 13.80 -10.13 -7.26
N LEU A 325 13.78 -9.86 -8.57
CA LEU A 325 13.52 -10.86 -9.60
C LEU A 325 14.68 -11.86 -9.75
N ALA A 326 15.93 -11.41 -9.62
CA ALA A 326 17.09 -12.29 -9.62
C ALA A 326 17.03 -13.27 -8.46
N PHE A 327 16.73 -12.79 -7.24
CA PHE A 327 16.54 -13.65 -6.07
C PHE A 327 15.39 -14.65 -6.26
N LEU A 328 14.26 -14.20 -6.83
CA LEU A 328 13.16 -15.09 -7.18
C LEU A 328 13.62 -16.23 -8.11
N VAL A 329 14.32 -15.91 -9.21
CA VAL A 329 14.71 -16.89 -10.23
C VAL A 329 15.85 -17.80 -9.78
N THR A 330 16.80 -17.27 -9.01
CA THR A 330 18.02 -18.01 -8.63
C THR A 330 17.91 -18.74 -7.29
N VAL A 331 17.00 -18.31 -6.40
CA VAL A 331 16.86 -18.88 -5.06
C VAL A 331 15.45 -19.41 -4.81
N THR A 332 14.43 -18.55 -4.86
CA THR A 332 13.08 -18.92 -4.44
C THR A 332 12.45 -19.97 -5.34
N LEU A 333 12.44 -19.76 -6.66
CA LEU A 333 11.84 -20.71 -7.61
C LEU A 333 12.53 -22.08 -7.60
N PRO A 334 13.88 -22.18 -7.66
CA PRO A 334 14.55 -23.48 -7.55
C PRO A 334 14.27 -24.19 -6.23
N ALA A 335 14.22 -23.44 -5.11
CA ALA A 335 13.90 -24.01 -3.81
C ALA A 335 12.45 -24.53 -3.76
N ASP A 336 11.47 -23.73 -4.20
CA ASP A 336 10.06 -24.10 -4.23
C ASP A 336 9.82 -25.32 -5.13
N VAL A 337 10.37 -25.31 -6.36
CA VAL A 337 10.26 -26.43 -7.30
C VAL A 337 10.89 -27.70 -6.73
N THR A 338 12.08 -27.59 -6.12
CA THR A 338 12.77 -28.74 -5.52
C THR A 338 11.99 -29.30 -4.34
N LEU A 339 11.47 -28.44 -3.46
CA LEU A 339 10.65 -28.85 -2.32
C LEU A 339 9.36 -29.52 -2.78
N PHE A 340 8.68 -28.92 -3.75
CA PHE A 340 7.45 -29.46 -4.31
C PHE A 340 7.68 -30.82 -4.99
N ALA A 341 8.69 -30.93 -5.87
CA ALA A 341 9.00 -32.17 -6.57
C ALA A 341 9.38 -33.30 -5.58
N ARG A 342 10.21 -32.99 -4.57
CA ARG A 342 10.55 -33.96 -3.51
C ARG A 342 9.32 -34.41 -2.73
N ALA A 343 8.44 -33.48 -2.36
CA ALA A 343 7.21 -33.83 -1.64
C ALA A 343 6.31 -34.73 -2.50
N VAL A 344 6.13 -34.44 -3.80
CA VAL A 344 5.34 -35.29 -4.71
C VAL A 344 5.90 -36.71 -4.80
N THR A 345 7.23 -36.87 -4.98
CA THR A 345 7.84 -38.22 -5.07
C THR A 345 7.65 -39.04 -3.79
N ARG A 346 7.58 -38.39 -2.63
CA ARG A 346 7.46 -39.03 -1.31
C ARG A 346 6.03 -39.40 -0.91
N LEU A 347 5.03 -39.10 -1.75
CA LEU A 347 3.65 -39.55 -1.55
C LEU A 347 3.43 -41.03 -1.91
N GLY A 348 4.41 -41.67 -2.55
CA GLY A 348 4.31 -43.07 -2.97
C GLY A 348 4.12 -44.07 -1.82
N PRO A 349 3.51 -45.23 -2.07
CA PRO A 349 3.21 -46.24 -1.05
C PRO A 349 4.45 -46.82 -0.35
N CYS A 350 5.63 -46.69 -0.98
CA CYS A 350 6.92 -47.19 -0.47
C CYS A 350 7.49 -46.39 0.72
N HIS A 351 6.88 -45.25 1.08
CA HIS A 351 7.32 -44.42 2.20
C HIS A 351 6.48 -44.64 3.46
N SER A 352 7.05 -44.34 4.63
CA SER A 352 6.34 -44.48 5.91
C SER A 352 5.14 -43.54 5.98
N ALA A 353 4.14 -43.88 6.80
CA ALA A 353 2.94 -43.06 6.95
C ALA A 353 3.26 -41.61 7.37
N ALA A 354 4.24 -41.42 8.27
CA ALA A 354 4.69 -40.11 8.71
C ALA A 354 5.31 -39.29 7.56
N GLN A 355 6.14 -39.92 6.72
CA GLN A 355 6.75 -39.25 5.56
C GLN A 355 5.71 -38.86 4.51
N ARG A 356 4.69 -39.70 4.29
CA ARG A 356 3.57 -39.39 3.39
C ARG A 356 2.73 -38.22 3.91
N LEU A 357 2.44 -38.20 5.20
CA LEU A 357 1.68 -37.11 5.83
C LEU A 357 2.43 -35.77 5.77
N ASP A 358 3.74 -35.78 6.07
CA ASP A 358 4.60 -34.59 5.93
C ASP A 358 4.63 -34.08 4.47
N SER A 359 4.83 -34.99 3.53
CA SER A 359 4.85 -34.66 2.10
C SER A 359 3.51 -34.13 1.61
N ALA A 360 2.40 -34.70 2.07
CA ALA A 360 1.06 -34.18 1.78
C ALA A 360 0.87 -32.77 2.34
N ALA A 361 1.33 -32.51 3.57
CA ALA A 361 1.27 -31.18 4.17
C ALA A 361 2.08 -30.15 3.36
N VAL A 362 3.28 -30.51 2.88
CA VAL A 362 4.09 -29.62 2.03
C VAL A 362 3.40 -29.33 0.69
N VAL A 363 2.89 -30.34 0.00
CA VAL A 363 2.17 -30.17 -1.28
C VAL A 363 0.94 -29.28 -1.10
N VAL A 364 0.16 -29.52 -0.05
CA VAL A 364 -1.05 -28.73 0.25
C VAL A 364 -0.67 -27.29 0.61
N ALA A 365 0.31 -27.08 1.48
CA ALA A 365 0.69 -25.74 1.93
C ALA A 365 1.28 -24.90 0.78
N LEU A 366 2.28 -25.43 0.07
CA LEU A 366 2.95 -24.72 -1.01
C LEU A 366 2.02 -24.54 -2.22
N GLY A 367 1.26 -25.57 -2.57
CA GLY A 367 0.23 -25.51 -3.60
C GLY A 367 -0.85 -24.48 -3.29
N ALA A 368 -1.36 -24.44 -2.06
CA ALA A 368 -2.36 -23.45 -1.64
C ALA A 368 -1.83 -22.01 -1.74
N VAL A 369 -0.57 -21.76 -1.34
CA VAL A 369 0.06 -20.43 -1.44
C VAL A 369 0.17 -19.99 -2.90
N HIS A 370 0.68 -20.84 -3.80
CA HIS A 370 0.81 -20.48 -5.22
C HIS A 370 -0.55 -20.33 -5.92
N LEU A 371 -1.53 -21.18 -5.61
CA LEU A 371 -2.89 -21.05 -6.13
C LEU A 371 -3.55 -19.74 -5.65
N LEU A 372 -3.35 -19.39 -4.38
CA LEU A 372 -3.86 -18.14 -3.81
C LEU A 372 -3.19 -16.93 -4.47
N TRP A 373 -1.87 -16.99 -4.70
CA TRP A 373 -1.13 -15.97 -5.44
C TRP A 373 -1.66 -15.81 -6.87
N ALA A 374 -1.76 -16.90 -7.64
CA ALA A 374 -2.23 -16.88 -9.03
C ALA A 374 -3.66 -16.35 -9.14
N ARG A 375 -4.56 -16.82 -8.26
CA ARG A 375 -5.94 -16.33 -8.18
C ARG A 375 -6.00 -14.84 -7.85
N THR A 376 -5.18 -14.37 -6.91
CA THR A 376 -5.13 -12.95 -6.51
C THR A 376 -4.61 -12.09 -7.66
N TRP A 377 -3.56 -12.55 -8.34
CA TRP A 377 -2.98 -11.88 -9.50
C TRP A 377 -3.96 -11.78 -10.68
N TRP A 378 -4.65 -12.87 -11.03
CA TRP A 378 -5.66 -12.86 -12.10
C TRP A 378 -6.84 -11.95 -11.79
N ARG A 379 -7.32 -11.95 -10.55
CA ARG A 379 -8.37 -11.02 -10.10
C ARG A 379 -7.92 -9.58 -10.19
N GLY A 380 -6.68 -9.28 -9.79
CA GLY A 380 -6.09 -7.95 -9.89
C GLY A 380 -6.06 -7.43 -11.33
N ARG A 381 -5.60 -8.24 -12.29
CA ARG A 381 -5.56 -7.86 -13.71
C ARG A 381 -6.94 -7.55 -14.29
N ARG A 382 -7.96 -8.35 -13.95
CA ARG A 382 -9.33 -8.10 -14.43
C ARG A 382 -9.91 -6.78 -13.92
N LEU A 383 -9.55 -6.37 -12.71
CA LEU A 383 -9.99 -5.09 -12.13
C LEU A 383 -9.26 -3.89 -12.77
N SER A 384 -7.99 -4.04 -13.13
CA SER A 384 -7.22 -3.00 -13.85
C SER A 384 -7.55 -2.91 -15.34
N ALA A 385 -8.11 -3.97 -15.93
CA ALA A 385 -8.52 -4.03 -17.34
C ALA A 385 -10.02 -3.67 -17.55
N GLY A 386 -10.67 -3.03 -16.57
CA GLY A 386 -11.94 -2.33 -16.82
C GLY A 386 -11.77 -1.29 -17.93
N PRO A 387 -12.80 -1.04 -18.76
CA PRO A 387 -12.63 -0.53 -20.11
C PRO A 387 -11.91 0.83 -20.12
N SER A 388 -10.64 0.83 -20.51
CA SER A 388 -10.09 1.93 -21.30
C SER A 388 -10.72 1.77 -22.68
N ARG A 389 -11.84 2.46 -22.90
CA ARG A 389 -12.35 2.65 -24.26
C ARG A 389 -11.46 3.68 -24.97
N PRO A 390 -11.26 3.49 -26.28
CA PRO A 390 -10.25 4.18 -27.08
C PRO A 390 -10.34 5.69 -27.04
#